data_AF-A0A376BPU7-F1
#
_entry.id   AF-A0A376BPU7-F1
#
_cell.length_a   1.000
_cell.length_b   1.000
_cell.length_c   1.000
_cell.angle_alpha   90.00
_cell.angle_beta   90.00
_cell.angle_gamma   90.00
#
_symmetry.space_group_name_H-M   'P 1'
#
loop_
_entity.id
_entity.type
_entity.pdbx_description
1 polymer ?
#
loop_
_entity_poly.entity_id
_entity_poly.type
_entity_poly.pdbx_seq_one_letter_code
_entity_poly.pdbx_strand_id
1 'polypeptide(L)'
;MGFLTTHGDVHQGVSGSHYVLFHHNGGRKIGVSWLGESHSNYGYYGDKCEIYEDEPKRQKDCVKNTLFDLDSKIKILRDQTPNGGFYPIQIAVNGHSGQKKYRQQVYRMNFDAKSGKYIEPKNYVLKDIDY
;
A
#
# COMPACT_ATOMS: atom_id res chain seq x y z
N MET A 1 9.43 13.83 -17.25
CA MET A 1 8.14 13.13 -17.35
C MET A 1 8.26 11.83 -16.56
N GLY A 2 7.19 11.41 -15.88
CA GLY A 2 7.13 10.14 -15.14
C GLY A 2 5.81 9.44 -15.46
N PHE A 3 5.77 8.12 -15.21
CA PHE A 3 4.61 7.28 -15.46
C PHE A 3 4.19 6.59 -14.15
N LEU A 4 2.89 6.49 -13.92
CA LEU A 4 2.30 5.78 -12.79
C LEU A 4 1.44 4.64 -13.33
N THR A 5 1.68 3.44 -12.83
CA THR A 5 0.83 2.27 -13.06
C THR A 5 0.59 1.54 -11.75
N THR A 6 -0.38 0.64 -11.75
CA THR A 6 -0.62 -0.30 -10.67
C THR A 6 -0.14 -1.69 -11.10
N HIS A 7 0.39 -2.46 -10.16
CA HIS A 7 0.77 -3.86 -10.34
C HIS A 7 0.13 -4.66 -9.22
N GLY A 8 -0.72 -5.64 -9.56
CA GLY A 8 -1.41 -6.48 -8.60
C GLY A 8 -0.99 -7.94 -8.73
N ASP A 9 -1.05 -8.65 -7.62
CA ASP A 9 -0.69 -10.06 -7.51
C ASP A 9 -1.58 -10.79 -6.49
N VAL A 10 -1.75 -12.11 -6.67
CA VAL A 10 -2.56 -12.97 -5.80
C VAL A 10 -1.85 -14.30 -5.58
N HIS A 11 -1.59 -14.64 -4.31
CA HIS A 11 -1.06 -15.94 -3.89
C HIS A 11 -1.94 -16.53 -2.79
N GLN A 12 -2.42 -17.76 -3.01
CA GLN A 12 -3.18 -18.52 -2.01
C GLN A 12 -4.35 -17.73 -1.39
N GLY A 13 -5.06 -16.90 -2.17
CA GLY A 13 -6.18 -16.09 -1.67
C GLY A 13 -5.79 -14.83 -0.89
N VAL A 14 -4.49 -14.55 -0.74
CA VAL A 14 -3.97 -13.24 -0.35
C VAL A 14 -3.69 -12.44 -1.61
N SER A 15 -4.16 -11.20 -1.64
CA SER A 15 -4.01 -10.29 -2.76
C SER A 15 -3.29 -9.02 -2.31
N GLY A 16 -2.52 -8.44 -3.21
CA GLY A 16 -1.90 -7.14 -2.97
C GLY A 16 -1.67 -6.41 -4.28
N SER A 17 -1.49 -5.10 -4.18
CA SER A 17 -1.09 -4.30 -5.32
C SER A 17 -0.13 -3.20 -4.90
N HIS A 18 0.64 -2.70 -5.87
CA HIS A 18 1.61 -1.64 -5.72
C HIS A 18 1.40 -0.56 -6.78
N TYR A 19 1.50 0.70 -6.36
CA TYR A 19 1.82 1.79 -7.26
C TYR A 19 3.27 1.68 -7.71
N VAL A 20 3.47 1.65 -9.03
CA VAL A 20 4.79 1.65 -9.66
C VAL A 20 5.02 3.00 -10.30
N LEU A 21 5.90 3.80 -9.70
CA LEU A 21 6.27 5.13 -10.20
C LEU A 21 7.60 5.07 -10.92
N PHE A 22 7.57 5.33 -12.23
CA PHE A 22 8.76 5.48 -13.04
C PHE A 22 9.20 6.95 -13.09
N HIS A 23 10.45 7.19 -12.75
CA HIS A 23 11.02 8.52 -12.74
C HIS A 23 12.32 8.59 -13.55
N HIS A 24 12.43 9.61 -14.40
CA HIS A 24 13.59 9.87 -15.23
C HIS A 24 14.31 11.15 -14.79
N ASN A 25 15.60 11.05 -14.46
CA ASN A 25 16.40 12.17 -13.96
C ASN A 25 17.21 12.91 -15.05
N GLY A 26 16.89 12.71 -16.34
CA GLY A 26 17.61 13.34 -17.45
C GLY A 26 18.91 12.65 -17.85
N GLY A 27 19.50 11.84 -16.97
CA GLY A 27 20.79 11.16 -17.16
C GLY A 27 20.71 9.76 -17.80
N ARG A 28 19.65 9.45 -18.56
CA ARG A 28 19.35 8.13 -19.16
C ARG A 28 19.13 6.97 -18.17
N LYS A 29 18.94 7.25 -16.88
CA LYS A 29 18.54 6.26 -15.88
C LYS A 29 17.06 6.44 -15.53
N ILE A 30 16.31 5.35 -15.62
CA ILE A 30 14.94 5.25 -15.10
C ILE A 30 15.05 4.60 -13.73
N GLY A 31 14.60 5.29 -12.69
CA GLY A 31 14.38 4.66 -11.40
C GLY A 31 12.91 4.30 -11.22
N VAL A 32 12.65 3.40 -10.28
CA VAL A 32 11.33 2.89 -9.98
C VAL A 32 11.09 2.94 -8.48
N SER A 33 9.91 3.43 -8.09
CA SER A 33 9.43 3.31 -6.71
C SER A 33 8.21 2.41 -6.69
N TRP A 34 8.25 1.40 -5.82
CA TRP A 34 7.13 0.51 -5.53
C TRP A 34 6.55 0.92 -4.20
N LEU A 35 5.28 1.30 -4.17
CA LEU A 35 4.58 1.74 -2.97
C LEU A 35 3.33 0.90 -2.85
N GLY A 36 3.08 0.26 -1.70
CA GLY A 36 1.89 -0.57 -1.54
C GLY A 36 0.61 0.23 -1.81
N GLU A 37 -0.30 -0.33 -2.59
CA GLU A 37 -1.57 0.26 -2.98
C GLU A 37 -2.72 -0.39 -2.20
N SER A 38 -2.79 -1.72 -2.22
CA SER A 38 -3.78 -2.50 -1.49
C SER A 38 -3.21 -3.81 -0.97
N HIS A 39 -3.84 -4.36 0.06
CA HIS A 39 -3.52 -5.68 0.59
C HIS A 39 -4.76 -6.28 1.26
N SER A 40 -5.15 -7.50 0.87
CA SER A 40 -6.35 -8.17 1.38
C SER A 40 -6.19 -9.68 1.43
N ASN A 41 -6.63 -10.31 2.52
CA ASN A 41 -6.64 -11.78 2.67
C ASN A 41 -8.05 -12.38 2.66
N TYR A 42 -9.04 -11.61 2.21
CA TYR A 42 -10.43 -12.08 2.11
C TYR A 42 -10.59 -13.24 1.13
N GLY A 43 -9.74 -13.35 0.11
CA GLY A 43 -9.76 -14.50 -0.80
C GLY A 43 -9.42 -15.84 -0.11
N TYR A 44 -8.66 -15.81 0.99
CA TYR A 44 -8.30 -17.00 1.76
C TYR A 44 -9.29 -17.28 2.90
N TYR A 45 -9.57 -16.27 3.72
CA TYR A 45 -10.39 -16.43 4.92
C TYR A 45 -11.89 -16.27 4.67
N GLY A 46 -12.26 -15.52 3.62
CA GLY A 46 -13.61 -14.97 3.43
C GLY A 46 -13.91 -13.79 4.36
N ASP A 47 -15.00 -13.07 4.10
CA ASP A 47 -15.37 -11.83 4.79
C ASP A 47 -15.63 -12.03 6.31
N LYS A 48 -15.93 -13.26 6.74
CA LYS A 48 -16.25 -13.61 8.12
C LYS A 48 -15.43 -14.79 8.63
N CYS A 49 -14.27 -15.06 8.04
CA CYS A 49 -13.46 -16.24 8.37
C CYS A 49 -14.26 -17.55 8.22
N GLU A 50 -14.95 -17.70 7.10
CA GLU A 50 -15.79 -18.84 6.72
C GLU A 50 -15.03 -20.17 6.82
N ILE A 51 -13.70 -20.16 6.65
CA ILE A 51 -12.85 -21.34 6.85
C ILE A 51 -12.92 -21.93 8.28
N TYR A 52 -13.47 -21.18 9.25
CA TYR A 52 -13.66 -21.59 10.64
C TYR A 52 -15.14 -21.59 11.05
N GLU A 53 -16.08 -21.72 10.10
CA GLU A 53 -17.52 -21.68 10.39
C GLU A 53 -17.98 -22.67 11.47
N ASP A 54 -17.36 -23.87 11.52
CA ASP A 54 -17.63 -24.90 12.51
C ASP A 54 -16.95 -24.64 13.88
N GLU A 55 -16.09 -23.61 13.97
CA GLU A 55 -15.32 -23.27 15.16
C GLU A 55 -15.59 -21.81 15.61
N PRO A 56 -16.74 -21.50 16.26
CA PRO A 56 -17.18 -20.12 16.51
C PRO A 56 -16.19 -19.25 17.29
N LYS A 57 -15.38 -19.86 18.18
CA LYS A 57 -14.33 -19.14 18.92
C LYS A 57 -13.18 -18.74 17.98
N ARG A 58 -12.75 -19.65 17.11
CA ARG A 58 -11.67 -19.46 16.14
C ARG A 58 -12.08 -18.51 15.03
N GLN A 59 -13.32 -18.60 14.56
CA GLN A 59 -13.91 -17.64 13.63
C GLN A 59 -13.87 -16.22 14.19
N LYS A 60 -14.36 -16.03 15.44
CA LYS A 60 -14.34 -14.71 16.10
C LYS A 60 -12.92 -14.17 16.29
N ASP A 61 -11.97 -15.03 16.61
CA ASP A 61 -10.57 -14.64 16.76
C ASP A 61 -9.96 -14.21 15.42
N CYS A 62 -10.17 -14.99 14.36
CA CYS A 62 -9.73 -14.68 13.00
C CYS A 62 -10.29 -13.35 12.50
N VAL A 63 -11.60 -13.12 12.65
CA VAL A 63 -12.24 -11.85 12.23
C VAL A 63 -11.63 -10.66 12.97
N LYS A 64 -11.25 -10.84 14.24
CA LYS A 64 -10.70 -9.77 15.06
C LYS A 64 -9.22 -9.53 14.81
N ASN A 65 -8.43 -10.56 14.53
CA ASN A 65 -6.98 -10.49 14.64
C ASN A 65 -6.24 -10.83 13.35
N THR A 66 -6.89 -11.49 12.39
CA THR A 66 -6.24 -12.05 11.20
C THR A 66 -6.71 -11.39 9.91
N LEU A 67 -8.00 -11.08 9.79
CA LEU A 67 -8.52 -10.42 8.59
C LEU A 67 -7.88 -9.05 8.38
N PHE A 68 -7.50 -8.77 7.15
CA PHE A 68 -7.12 -7.43 6.72
C PHE A 68 -7.65 -7.17 5.33
N ASP A 69 -8.04 -5.92 5.13
CA ASP A 69 -8.44 -5.38 3.84
C ASP A 69 -8.08 -3.90 3.87
N LEU A 70 -7.01 -3.55 3.16
CA LEU A 70 -6.45 -2.21 3.11
C LEU A 70 -6.42 -1.75 1.66
N ASP A 71 -6.93 -0.55 1.43
CA ASP A 71 -6.84 0.15 0.15
C ASP A 71 -6.21 1.52 0.36
N SER A 72 -5.64 2.08 -0.70
CA SER A 72 -5.11 3.42 -0.64
C SER A 72 -5.32 4.22 -1.90
N LYS A 73 -5.30 5.54 -1.75
CA LYS A 73 -5.36 6.50 -2.86
C LYS A 73 -4.14 7.40 -2.84
N ILE A 74 -3.45 7.47 -3.96
CA ILE A 74 -2.31 8.35 -4.17
C ILE A 74 -2.73 9.73 -4.70
N LYS A 75 -2.09 10.80 -4.20
CA LYS A 75 -2.22 12.17 -4.67
C LYS A 75 -0.84 12.80 -4.82
N ILE A 76 -0.60 13.49 -5.93
CA ILE A 76 0.62 14.29 -6.14
C ILE A 76 0.41 15.70 -5.56
N LEU A 77 1.30 16.15 -4.69
CA LEU A 77 1.23 17.45 -4.03
C LEU A 77 1.95 18.52 -4.88
N ARG A 78 1.28 18.97 -5.96
CA ARG A 78 1.82 19.95 -6.93
C ARG A 78 2.02 21.36 -6.36
N ASP A 79 1.41 21.64 -5.22
CA ASP A 79 1.53 22.88 -4.45
C ASP A 79 2.82 22.93 -3.62
N GLN A 80 3.55 21.81 -3.52
CA GLN A 80 4.77 21.70 -2.71
C GLN A 80 6.02 21.80 -3.59
N THR A 81 7.14 22.24 -3.00
CA THR A 81 8.43 22.32 -3.70
C THR A 81 8.92 20.92 -4.12
N PRO A 82 9.26 20.70 -5.40
CA PRO A 82 9.87 19.45 -5.86
C PRO A 82 11.25 19.20 -5.23
N ASN A 83 11.57 17.94 -4.96
CA ASN A 83 12.94 17.50 -4.68
C ASN A 83 13.44 16.65 -5.86
N GLY A 84 14.62 16.97 -6.41
CA GLY A 84 15.16 16.26 -7.57
C GLY A 84 14.25 16.28 -8.80
N GLY A 85 13.37 17.28 -8.94
CA GLY A 85 12.39 17.38 -10.02
C GLY A 85 11.07 16.62 -9.80
N PHE A 86 10.88 16.01 -8.62
CA PHE A 86 9.67 15.25 -8.29
C PHE A 86 8.92 15.88 -7.12
N TYR A 87 7.61 16.03 -7.30
CA TYR A 87 6.72 16.50 -6.25
C TYR A 87 6.57 15.44 -5.15
N PRO A 88 6.47 15.85 -3.88
CA PRO A 88 5.98 14.97 -2.82
C PRO A 88 4.63 14.35 -3.18
N ILE A 89 4.39 13.15 -2.65
CA ILE A 89 3.10 12.47 -2.80
C ILE A 89 2.47 12.26 -1.43
N GLN A 90 1.16 12.06 -1.47
CA GLN A 90 0.34 11.71 -0.34
C GLN A 90 -0.37 10.39 -0.66
N ILE A 91 -0.33 9.45 0.27
CA ILE A 91 -1.13 8.23 0.23
C ILE A 91 -2.13 8.28 1.38
N ALA A 92 -3.41 8.14 1.07
CA ALA A 92 -4.47 8.01 2.05
C ALA A 92 -4.95 6.56 2.10
N VAL A 93 -4.80 5.91 3.26
CA VAL A 93 -5.16 4.49 3.47
C VAL A 93 -6.53 4.39 4.16
N ASN A 94 -7.36 3.47 3.68
CA ASN A 94 -8.60 3.05 4.33
C ASN A 94 -8.60 1.55 4.58
N GLY A 95 -9.60 1.10 5.33
CA GLY A 95 -9.83 -0.31 5.59
C GLY A 95 -9.43 -0.71 7.01
N HIS A 96 -8.97 -1.94 7.18
CA HIS A 96 -8.64 -2.48 8.50
C HIS A 96 -7.56 -3.56 8.44
N SER A 97 -6.92 -3.76 9.59
CA SER A 97 -6.02 -4.89 9.83
C SER A 97 -6.32 -5.37 11.25
N GLY A 98 -6.97 -6.53 11.33
CA GLY A 98 -7.63 -7.02 12.52
C GLY A 98 -8.54 -5.95 13.15
N GLN A 99 -8.32 -5.66 14.42
CA GLN A 99 -9.14 -4.70 15.17
C GLN A 99 -8.85 -3.25 14.78
N LYS A 100 -7.70 -2.98 14.14
CA LYS A 100 -7.27 -1.63 13.84
C LYS A 100 -7.91 -1.14 12.56
N LYS A 101 -8.65 -0.03 12.65
CA LYS A 101 -9.33 0.61 11.52
C LYS A 101 -8.56 1.83 11.04
N TYR A 102 -8.48 1.98 9.73
CA TYR A 102 -7.87 3.12 9.05
C TYR A 102 -8.97 3.89 8.33
N ARG A 103 -9.10 5.18 8.65
CA ARG A 103 -10.09 6.09 8.05
C ARG A 103 -9.36 7.26 7.45
N GLN A 104 -9.04 7.16 6.16
CA GLN A 104 -8.23 8.13 5.43
C GLN A 104 -6.93 8.48 6.16
N GLN A 105 -6.23 7.47 6.67
CA GLN A 105 -4.96 7.68 7.33
C GLN A 105 -3.94 8.17 6.30
N VAL A 106 -3.46 9.40 6.48
CA VAL A 106 -2.60 10.07 5.51
C VAL A 106 -1.12 9.83 5.80
N TYR A 107 -0.37 9.48 4.76
CA TYR A 107 1.08 9.35 4.73
C TYR A 107 1.66 10.26 3.67
N ARG A 108 2.61 11.11 4.04
CA ARG A 108 3.38 11.93 3.09
C ARG A 108 4.69 11.24 2.77
N MET A 109 4.99 11.11 1.49
CA MET A 109 6.23 10.52 1.00
C MET A 109 6.96 11.55 0.16
N ASN A 110 8.18 11.87 0.57
CA ASN A 110 9.04 12.78 -0.18
C ASN A 110 9.96 11.95 -1.08
N PHE A 111 10.22 12.47 -2.27
CA PHE A 111 11.24 11.91 -3.14
C PHE A 111 12.62 12.23 -2.56
N ASP A 112 13.49 11.24 -2.45
CA ASP A 112 14.90 11.44 -2.14
C ASP A 112 15.74 11.28 -3.42
N ALA A 113 16.32 12.39 -3.87
CA ALA A 113 17.12 12.43 -5.08
C ALA A 113 18.41 11.60 -4.98
N LYS A 114 18.94 11.37 -3.77
CA LYS A 114 20.16 10.58 -3.56
C LYS A 114 19.92 9.10 -3.75
N SER A 115 18.88 8.55 -3.10
CA SER A 115 18.49 7.15 -3.28
C SER A 115 17.66 6.91 -4.54
N GLY A 116 17.13 7.97 -5.15
CA GLY A 116 16.30 7.88 -6.35
C GLY A 116 15.01 7.12 -6.10
N LYS A 117 14.32 7.40 -4.98
CA LYS A 117 13.02 6.79 -4.67
C LYS A 117 12.19 7.64 -3.72
N TYR A 118 10.90 7.36 -3.66
CA TYR A 118 10.04 7.87 -2.59
C TYR A 118 10.35 7.17 -1.28
N ILE A 119 10.44 7.95 -0.20
CA ILE A 119 10.71 7.44 1.14
C ILE A 119 9.40 7.16 1.86
N GLU A 120 9.16 5.89 2.15
CA GLU A 120 8.01 5.44 2.91
C GLU A 120 8.22 5.68 4.42
N PRO A 121 7.26 6.32 5.12
CA PRO A 121 7.28 6.43 6.57
C PRO A 121 7.36 5.06 7.25
N LYS A 122 8.08 4.96 8.37
CA LYS A 122 8.21 3.69 9.12
C LYS A 122 6.88 3.11 9.59
N ASN A 123 5.87 3.96 9.80
CA ASN A 123 4.52 3.57 10.23
C ASN A 123 3.53 3.44 9.06
N TYR A 124 4.02 3.46 7.82
CA TYR A 124 3.21 3.19 6.66
C TYR A 124 2.77 1.73 6.67
N VAL A 125 1.45 1.51 6.60
CA VAL A 125 0.86 0.19 6.89
C VAL A 125 0.84 -0.75 5.69
N LEU A 126 1.05 -0.21 4.49
CA LEU A 126 1.23 -0.96 3.26
C LEU A 126 2.72 -1.00 2.84
N LYS A 127 3.63 -0.76 3.79
CA LYS A 127 5.07 -0.82 3.56
C LYS A 127 5.51 -2.28 3.50
N ASP A 128 6.37 -2.60 2.53
CA ASP A 128 6.96 -3.94 2.36
C ASP A 128 5.90 -5.06 2.36
N ILE A 129 4.73 -4.81 1.76
CA ILE A 129 3.73 -5.86 1.58
C ILE A 129 4.28 -6.92 0.63
N ASP A 130 4.25 -8.16 1.09
CA ASP A 130 4.63 -9.34 0.33
C ASP A 130 3.36 -10.18 0.14
N TYR A 131 3.25 -10.86 -1.00
CA TYR A 131 2.09 -11.69 -1.35
C TYR A 131 2.50 -13.15 -1.49
#